data_AF-A0AAJ7RBJ9-F1
#
_entry.id   AF-A0AAJ7RBJ9-F1
#
_cell.length_a   1.000
_cell.length_b   1.000
_cell.length_c   1.000
_cell.angle_alpha   90.00
_cell.angle_beta   90.00
_cell.angle_gamma   90.00
#
_symmetry.space_group_name_H-M   'P 1'
#
loop_
_entity.id
_entity.type
_entity.pdbx_description
1 polymer ?
#
loop_
_entity_poly.entity_id
_entity_poly.type
_entity_poly.pdbx_seq_one_letter_code
_entity_poly.pdbx_strand_id
1 'polypeptide(L)'
;MLVCVKSNPDGKEDWVLIELKGDGGYHILYGKDTRISKPIAVLKKKSNSEGCLNGEHAAEYTVRAIATRKIVFKTRPKRIVNHFITQ
;
A
#
# COMPACT_ATOMS: atom_id res chain seq x y z
N MET A 1 -5.14 0.59 -11.51
CA MET A 1 -3.91 -0.04 -10.98
C MET A 1 -4.33 -1.12 -9.99
N LEU A 2 -4.24 -2.39 -10.37
CA LEU A 2 -4.43 -3.50 -9.44
C LEU A 2 -3.07 -3.85 -8.85
N VAL A 3 -3.00 -4.02 -7.53
CA VAL A 3 -1.79 -4.35 -6.78
C VAL A 3 -2.04 -5.69 -6.10
N CYS A 4 -1.41 -6.77 -6.57
CA CYS A 4 -1.40 -8.04 -5.85
C CYS A 4 -0.15 -8.09 -4.98
N VAL A 5 -0.32 -8.33 -3.67
CA VAL A 5 0.78 -8.44 -2.71
C VAL A 5 0.87 -9.90 -2.28
N LYS A 6 2.01 -10.55 -2.55
CA LYS A 6 2.30 -11.89 -2.02
C LYS A 6 3.42 -11.80 -0.98
N SER A 7 3.13 -12.24 0.24
CA SER A 7 4.09 -12.39 1.33
C SER A 7 4.66 -13.81 1.34
N ASN A 8 5.94 -13.96 1.70
CA ASN A 8 6.58 -15.27 1.82
C ASN A 8 5.92 -16.12 2.93
N PRO A 9 5.43 -17.34 2.63
CA PRO A 9 4.80 -18.21 3.62
C PRO A 9 5.78 -18.76 4.67
N ASP A 10 7.08 -18.86 4.36
CA ASP A 10 8.08 -19.48 5.24
C ASP A 10 8.65 -18.53 6.31
N GLY A 11 8.30 -17.24 6.28
CA GLY A 11 8.72 -16.24 7.28
C GLY A 11 10.24 -15.99 7.37
N LYS A 12 11.07 -16.70 6.59
CA LYS A 12 12.54 -16.63 6.62
C LYS A 12 13.13 -15.48 5.80
N GLU A 13 12.41 -14.98 4.80
CA GLU A 13 12.84 -13.82 4.02
C GLU A 13 11.76 -12.74 3.95
N ASP A 14 12.17 -11.49 4.17
CA ASP A 14 11.33 -10.30 4.21
C ASP A 14 10.84 -9.83 2.82
N TRP A 15 10.89 -10.66 1.78
CA TRP A 15 10.55 -10.20 0.44
C TRP A 15 9.03 -10.17 0.21
N VAL A 16 8.60 -9.13 -0.52
CA VAL A 16 7.22 -8.95 -0.94
C VAL A 16 7.20 -8.76 -2.44
N LEU A 17 6.36 -9.54 -3.11
CA LEU A 17 6.12 -9.39 -4.54
C LEU A 17 4.91 -8.50 -4.77
N ILE A 18 5.11 -7.45 -5.58
CA ILE A 18 3.99 -6.68 -6.13
C ILE A 18 3.93 -6.86 -7.63
N GLU A 19 2.77 -7.33 -8.09
CA GLU A 19 2.38 -7.29 -9.50
C GLU A 19 1.58 -6.02 -9.76
N LEU A 20 2.11 -5.16 -10.63
CA LEU A 20 1.43 -3.94 -11.07
C LEU A 20 0.84 -4.15 -12.45
N LYS A 21 -0.48 -4.02 -12.57
CA LYS A 21 -1.17 -3.93 -13.87
C LYS A 21 -1.40 -2.47 -14.26
N GLY A 22 -0.79 -2.05 -15.36
CA GLY A 22 -0.99 -0.73 -15.98
C GLY A 22 -0.94 -0.81 -17.51
N ASP A 23 -1.07 0.34 -18.17
CA ASP A 23 -1.26 0.44 -19.62
C ASP A 23 -0.06 -0.08 -20.45
N GLY A 24 1.12 -0.25 -19.82
CA GLY A 24 2.34 -0.80 -20.41
C GLY A 24 2.62 -2.30 -20.16
N GLY A 25 1.69 -3.00 -19.52
CA GLY A 25 1.80 -4.43 -19.17
C GLY A 25 2.10 -4.67 -17.69
N TYR A 26 2.58 -5.89 -17.38
CA TYR A 26 2.82 -6.33 -16.01
C TYR A 26 4.25 -5.98 -15.55
N HIS A 27 4.36 -5.42 -14.36
CA HIS A 27 5.64 -5.14 -13.71
C HIS A 27 5.74 -5.85 -12.35
N ILE A 28 6.94 -6.30 -12.04
CA ILE A 28 7.30 -6.96 -10.79
C ILE A 28 8.22 -6.07 -9.95
N LEU A 29 7.89 -5.90 -8.68
CA LEU A 29 8.75 -5.26 -7.69
C LEU A 29 9.01 -6.22 -6.53
N TYR A 30 10.27 -6.27 -6.11
CA TYR A 30 10.70 -6.98 -4.90
C TYR A 30 10.93 -5.94 -3.80
N GLY A 31 10.13 -6.02 -2.75
CA GLY A 31 10.21 -5.12 -1.60
C GLY A 31 10.66 -5.86 -0.34
N LYS A 32 11.12 -5.12 0.66
CA LYS A 32 11.47 -5.65 1.98
C LYS A 32 10.46 -5.19 3.03
N ASP A 33 9.93 -6.10 3.85
CA ASP A 33 9.20 -5.74 5.06
C ASP A 33 10.16 -5.13 6.10
N THR A 34 9.80 -3.98 6.65
CA THR A 34 10.62 -3.27 7.63
C THR A 34 9.73 -2.60 8.67
N ARG A 35 10.16 -2.65 9.94
CA ARG A 35 9.49 -1.90 11.01
C ARG A 35 9.69 -0.40 10.83
N ILE A 36 8.65 0.38 11.09
CA ILE A 36 8.73 1.84 11.10
C ILE A 36 9.17 2.26 12.50
N SER A 37 10.27 3.01 12.59
CA SER A 37 10.81 3.49 13.88
C SER A 37 9.85 4.42 14.62
N LYS A 38 9.02 5.16 13.87
CA LYS A 38 7.95 6.02 14.40
C LYS A 38 6.62 5.60 13.78
N PRO A 39 5.76 4.89 14.51
CA PRO A 39 4.45 4.47 14.02
C PRO A 39 3.62 5.65 13.51
N ILE A 40 2.83 5.44 12.46
CA ILE A 40 2.04 6.48 11.80
C ILE A 40 0.55 6.20 12.04
N ALA A 41 -0.17 7.18 12.58
CA ALA A 41 -1.62 7.09 12.69
C ALA A 41 -2.30 7.37 11.34
N VAL A 42 -3.18 6.47 10.90
CA VAL A 42 -4.00 6.65 9.70
C VAL A 42 -5.29 7.33 10.11
N LEU A 43 -5.52 8.55 9.64
CA LEU A 43 -6.70 9.35 9.95
C LEU A 43 -7.63 9.41 8.74
N LYS A 44 -8.92 9.16 8.96
CA LYS A 44 -9.96 9.41 7.95
C LYS A 44 -10.69 10.70 8.33
N LYS A 45 -10.61 11.71 7.46
CA LYS A 45 -11.43 12.92 7.58
C LYS A 45 -12.90 12.54 7.44
N LYS A 46 -13.75 13.07 8.32
CA LYS A 46 -15.20 12.91 8.19
C LYS A 46 -15.69 13.81 7.06
N SER A 47 -16.40 13.26 6.08
CA SER A 47 -17.08 14.05 5.06
C SER A 47 -18.29 14.71 5.72
N ASN A 48 -18.28 16.05 5.81
CA ASN A 48 -19.40 16.78 6.37
C ASN A 48 -20.52 16.81 5.33
N SER A 49 -21.39 15.80 5.32
CA SER A 49 -22.50 15.69 4.36
C SER A 49 -23.88 15.93 4.96
N GLU A 50 -23.99 16.34 6.22
CA GLU A 50 -25.28 16.71 6.81
C GLU A 50 -25.07 17.80 7.89
N GLY A 51 -25.35 19.06 7.54
CA GLY A 51 -25.80 20.09 8.48
C GLY A 51 -24.75 20.81 9.34
N CYS A 52 -24.15 21.88 8.81
CA CYS A 52 -23.78 23.03 9.63
C CYS A 52 -24.08 24.33 8.86
N LEU A 53 -25.32 24.82 8.96
CA LEU A 53 -25.58 26.24 8.79
C LEU A 53 -24.93 26.92 10.01
N ASN A 54 -23.99 27.84 9.77
CA ASN A 54 -23.27 28.67 10.75
C ASN A 54 -21.84 28.21 11.11
N GLY A 55 -20.87 28.73 10.36
CA GLY A 55 -19.75 29.47 10.97
C GLY A 55 -18.43 28.75 11.28
N GLU A 56 -18.42 27.48 11.67
CA GLU A 56 -17.16 26.83 12.09
C GLU A 56 -17.07 25.38 11.61
N HIS A 57 -16.39 25.15 10.49
CA HIS A 57 -16.09 23.80 10.03
C HIS A 57 -15.01 23.18 10.92
N ALA A 58 -15.41 22.64 12.07
CA ALA A 58 -14.51 21.84 12.91
C ALA A 58 -14.03 20.61 12.10
N ALA A 59 -12.74 20.57 11.80
CA ALA A 59 -12.16 19.46 11.05
C ALA A 59 -12.11 18.21 11.93
N GLU A 60 -13.10 17.33 11.78
CA GLU A 60 -13.18 16.07 12.51
C GLU A 60 -12.46 14.94 11.76
N TYR A 61 -11.65 14.18 12.49
CA TYR A 61 -10.90 13.03 11.98
C TYR A 61 -11.12 11.82 12.88
N THR A 62 -11.30 10.65 12.28
CA THR A 62 -11.33 9.38 12.99
C THR A 62 -10.03 8.62 12.77
N VAL A 63 -9.41 8.15 13.86
CA VAL A 63 -8.26 7.24 13.78
C VAL A 63 -8.74 5.88 13.27
N ARG A 64 -8.18 5.41 12.16
CA ARG A 64 -8.55 4.13 11.52
C ARG A 64 -7.58 3.00 11.84
N ALA A 65 -6.29 3.31 11.93
CA ALA A 65 -5.25 2.32 12.18
C ALA A 65 -3.96 3.00 12.66
N ILE A 66 -3.03 2.22 13.20
CA ILE A 66 -1.65 2.61 13.45
C ILE A 66 -0.75 1.74 12.60
N ALA A 67 -0.08 2.34 11.61
CA ALA A 67 0.89 1.65 10.77
C ALA A 67 2.24 1.55 11.49
N THR A 68 2.67 0.33 11.79
CA THR A 68 3.93 0.02 12.50
C THR A 68 4.98 -0.63 11.60
N ARG A 69 4.56 -1.16 10.44
CA ARG A 69 5.40 -1.82 9.45
C ARG A 69 5.16 -1.21 8.07
N LYS A 70 6.18 -1.29 7.22
CA LYS A 70 6.12 -0.86 5.82
C LYS A 70 6.84 -1.86 4.94
N ILE A 71 6.46 -1.86 3.68
CA ILE A 71 7.16 -2.61 2.64
C ILE A 71 7.93 -1.59 1.81
N VAL A 72 9.24 -1.76 1.71
CA VAL A 72 10.13 -0.80 1.01
C VAL A 72 10.63 -1.42 -0.29
N PHE A 73 10.33 -0.77 -1.40
CA PHE A 73 10.88 -1.09 -2.72
C PHE A 73 12.05 -0.15 -3.02
N LYS A 74 13.28 -0.67 -3.01
CA LYS A 74 14.49 0.13 -3.32
C LYS A 74 15.00 -0.08 -4.75
N THR A 75 14.33 -0.94 -5.52
CA THR A 75 14.77 -1.34 -6.86
C THR A 75 13.74 -0.92 -7.92
N ARG A 76 14.22 -0.67 -9.14
CA ARG A 76 13.37 -0.29 -10.26
C ARG A 76 12.40 -1.45 -10.61
N PRO A 77 11.12 -1.17 -10.92
CA PRO A 77 10.20 -2.17 -11.42
C PRO A 77 10.76 -2.88 -12.65
N LYS A 78 10.80 -4.23 -12.62
CA LYS A 78 11.18 -5.02 -13.78
C LYS A 78 9.93 -5.36 -14.58
N ARG A 79 9.99 -5.18 -15.90
CA ARG A 79 8.89 -5.60 -16.78
C ARG A 79 8.89 -7.13 -16.86
N ILE A 80 7.71 -7.74 -16.82
CA ILE A 80 7.55 -9.17 -17.11
C ILE A 80 7.42 -9.29 -18.63
N VAL A 81 8.48 -9.79 -19.28
CA VAL A 81 8.58 -9.83 -20.75
C VAL A 81 8.24 -11.21 -21.32
N ASN A 82 8.38 -12.28 -20.51
CA ASN A 82 8.06 -13.64 -20.94
C ASN A 82 6.81 -14.16 -20.24
N HIS A 83 5.83 -14.58 -21.05
CA HIS A 83 4.87 -15.59 -20.65
C HIS A 83 5.66 -16.91 -20.52
N PHE A 84 5.90 -17.34 -19.30
CA PHE A 84 5.90 -18.76 -18.95
C PHE A 84 5.23 -18.85 -17.57
N ILE A 85 4.02 -18.28 -17.51
CA ILE A 85 2.99 -18.77 -16.60
C ILE A 85 1.93 -19.36 -17.51
N THR A 86 2.34 -20.42 -18.22
CA THR A 86 1.43 -21.38 -18.83
C THR A 86 1.80 -22.71 -18.23
N GLN A 87 1.20 -23.01 -17.08
CA GLN A 87 0.50 -24.25 -16.74
C GLN A 87 -0.01 -24.16 -15.30
#